data_AF-W4QL48-F1
#
_entry.id   AF-W4QL48-F1
#
_cell.length_a   1.000
_cell.length_b   1.000
_cell.length_c   1.000
_cell.angle_alpha   90.00
_cell.angle_beta   90.00
_cell.angle_gamma   90.00
#
_symmetry.space_group_name_H-M   'P 1'
#
loop_
_entity.id
_entity.type
_entity.pdbx_description
1 polymer ?
#
loop_
_entity_poly.entity_id
_entity_poly.type
_entity_poly.pdbx_seq_one_letter_code
_entity_poly.pdbx_strand_id
1 'polypeptide(L)'
;MSKEVSINLPVFQANVSNLKTSVANIESNHLTNAFSKTNIEPFTKGLENANELMELLERYKSIVEADAATLEKTGEQIREKDAELAPASHPGRQRIR
;
A
#
# COMPACT_ATOMS: atom_id res chain seq x y z
N MET A 1 -28.57 -14.21 6.94
CA MET A 1 -27.31 -13.65 7.48
C MET A 1 -26.40 -13.35 6.30
N SER A 2 -26.54 -12.18 5.69
CA SER A 2 -25.53 -11.60 4.80
C SER A 2 -25.53 -10.12 5.13
N LYS A 3 -24.62 -9.69 6.00
CA LYS A 3 -24.24 -8.29 6.07
C LYS A 3 -23.34 -8.10 4.86
N GLU A 4 -23.84 -7.49 3.79
CA GLU A 4 -22.99 -6.94 2.74
C GLU A 4 -21.83 -6.21 3.43
N VAL A 5 -20.60 -6.63 3.17
CA VAL A 5 -19.44 -5.85 3.56
C VAL A 5 -19.29 -4.79 2.48
N SER A 6 -20.26 -3.88 2.41
CA SER A 6 -20.24 -2.78 1.45
C SER A 6 -19.13 -1.84 1.88
N ILE A 7 -17.92 -2.09 1.37
CA ILE A 7 -16.82 -1.14 1.52
C ILE A 7 -17.15 0.07 0.66
N ASN A 8 -16.90 1.27 1.19
CA ASN A 8 -16.90 2.46 0.36
C ASN A 8 -15.68 2.39 -0.56
N LEU A 9 -15.84 1.75 -1.72
CA LEU A 9 -14.76 1.45 -2.64
C LEU A 9 -13.99 2.71 -3.09
N PRO A 10 -14.66 3.86 -3.42
CA PRO A 10 -13.94 5.09 -3.70
C PRO A 10 -13.03 5.56 -2.57
N VAL A 11 -13.51 5.54 -1.32
CA VAL A 11 -12.71 5.94 -0.15
C VAL A 11 -11.56 4.96 0.10
N PHE A 12 -11.82 3.67 -0.04
CA PHE A 12 -10.81 2.63 0.11
C PHE A 12 -9.69 2.79 -0.93
N GLN A 13 -10.03 2.92 -2.21
CA GLN A 13 -9.07 3.12 -3.29
C GLN A 13 -8.27 4.41 -3.12
N ALA A 14 -8.91 5.50 -2.70
CA ALA A 14 -8.22 6.75 -2.41
C ALA A 14 -7.19 6.57 -1.28
N ASN A 15 -7.54 5.87 -0.21
CA ASN A 15 -6.62 5.60 0.91
C ASN A 15 -5.44 4.70 0.49
N VAL A 16 -5.69 3.65 -0.30
CA VAL A 16 -4.62 2.79 -0.83
C VAL A 16 -3.71 3.58 -1.78
N SER A 17 -4.27 4.43 -2.64
CA SER A 17 -3.49 5.30 -3.51
C SER A 17 -2.63 6.28 -2.72
N ASN A 18 -3.19 6.90 -1.67
CA ASN A 18 -2.43 7.81 -0.80
C ASN A 18 -1.29 7.09 -0.09
N LEU A 19 -1.51 5.85 0.36
CA LEU A 19 -0.46 5.01 0.95
C LEU A 19 0.68 4.75 -0.04
N LYS A 20 0.36 4.30 -1.27
CA LYS A 20 1.35 4.07 -2.33
C LYS A 20 2.15 5.35 -2.65
N THR A 21 1.47 6.49 -2.80
CA THR A 21 2.13 7.78 -3.05
C THR A 21 3.04 8.20 -1.89
N SER A 22 2.58 8.02 -0.65
CA SER A 22 3.35 8.38 0.54
C SER A 22 4.65 7.58 0.63
N VAL A 23 4.59 6.30 0.29
CA VAL A 23 5.75 5.40 0.28
C VAL A 23 6.68 5.70 -0.91
N ALA A 24 6.14 6.00 -2.09
CA ALA A 24 6.92 6.41 -3.25
C ALA A 24 7.71 7.71 -3.03
N ASN A 25 7.16 8.63 -2.22
CA ASN A 25 7.79 9.89 -1.85
C ASN A 25 8.87 9.76 -0.77
N ILE A 26 9.09 8.57 -0.20
CA ILE A 26 10.23 8.32 0.69
C ILE A 26 11.49 8.35 -0.18
N GLU A 27 12.26 9.44 -0.06
CA GLU A 27 13.56 9.59 -0.69
C GLU A 27 14.62 8.77 0.06
N SER A 28 15.17 7.78 -0.61
CA SER A 28 16.31 6.97 -0.17
C SER A 28 17.53 7.31 -1.03
N ASN A 29 18.03 8.54 -0.90
CA ASN A 29 19.23 8.94 -1.61
C ASN A 29 20.45 8.25 -1.01
N HIS A 30 20.93 7.18 -1.65
CA HIS A 30 22.17 6.51 -1.26
C HIS A 30 23.33 7.50 -1.25
N LEU A 31 23.98 7.67 -0.08
CA LEU A 31 25.10 8.59 0.13
C LEU A 31 26.44 8.10 -0.50
N THR A 32 26.36 7.24 -1.52
CA THR A 32 27.46 6.41 -2.06
C THR A 32 28.71 7.18 -2.49
N ASN A 33 28.58 8.46 -2.83
CA ASN A 33 29.70 9.26 -3.36
C ASN A 33 30.52 10.01 -2.30
N ALA A 34 30.09 10.05 -1.03
CA ALA A 34 30.83 10.73 0.04
C ALA A 34 31.86 9.84 0.76
N PHE A 35 31.77 8.51 0.58
CA PHE A 35 32.42 7.52 1.44
C PHE A 35 33.94 7.35 1.26
N SER A 36 34.54 7.86 0.18
CA SER A 36 35.99 7.70 -0.08
C SER A 36 36.88 8.79 0.52
N LYS A 37 36.30 9.79 1.20
CA LYS A 37 37.01 11.05 1.53
C LYS A 37 37.55 11.14 2.97
N THR A 38 37.23 10.21 3.87
CA THR A 38 37.72 10.29 5.25
C THR A 38 37.97 8.92 5.88
N ASN A 39 39.09 8.81 6.58
CA ASN A 39 39.54 7.64 7.35
C ASN A 39 39.59 7.93 8.86
N ILE A 40 38.87 8.97 9.30
CA ILE A 40 38.82 9.42 10.70
C ILE A 40 37.63 8.76 11.41
N GLU A 41 37.90 7.99 12.46
CA GLU A 41 36.98 7.04 13.11
C GLU A 41 35.56 7.53 13.52
N PRO A 42 35.31 8.78 13.95
CA PRO A 42 33.93 9.23 14.18
C PRO A 42 33.13 9.42 12.89
N PHE A 43 33.79 9.78 11.79
CA PHE A 43 33.10 10.01 10.53
C PHE A 43 32.84 8.71 9.79
N THR A 44 33.75 7.73 9.84
CA THR A 44 33.53 6.41 9.24
C THR A 44 32.37 5.66 9.91
N LYS A 45 32.26 5.69 11.24
CA LYS A 45 31.13 5.09 11.97
C LYS A 45 29.79 5.77 11.69
N GLY A 46 29.78 7.11 11.63
CA GLY A 46 28.56 7.85 11.26
C GLY A 46 28.09 7.50 9.85
N LEU A 47 29.03 7.23 8.94
CA LEU A 47 28.76 6.82 7.58
C LEU A 47 28.24 5.38 7.47
N GLU A 48 28.79 4.44 8.23
CA GLU A 48 28.28 3.06 8.35
C GLU A 48 26.83 3.06 8.85
N ASN A 49 26.55 3.78 9.93
CA ASN A 49 25.21 3.92 10.48
C ASN A 49 24.22 4.54 9.47
N ALA A 50 24.67 5.52 8.68
CA ALA A 50 23.83 6.13 7.66
C ALA A 50 23.48 5.13 6.53
N ASN A 51 24.41 4.26 6.13
CA ASN A 51 24.13 3.20 5.17
C ASN A 51 23.15 2.17 5.73
N GLU A 52 23.36 1.69 6.95
CA GLU A 52 22.44 0.74 7.60
C GLU A 52 21.01 1.31 7.72
N LEU A 53 20.89 2.61 8.04
CA LEU A 53 19.61 3.30 8.10
C LEU A 53 18.93 3.38 6.73
N MET A 54 19.68 3.64 5.66
CA MET A 54 19.15 3.65 4.29
C MET A 54 18.67 2.26 3.87
N GLU A 55 19.43 1.21 4.18
CA GLU A 55 19.01 -0.17 3.91
C GLU A 55 17.76 -0.57 4.71
N LEU A 56 17.64 -0.10 5.95
CA LEU A 56 16.44 -0.32 6.75
C LEU A 56 15.23 0.42 6.16
N LEU A 57 15.43 1.66 5.69
CA LEU A 57 14.38 2.46 5.06
C LEU A 57 13.86 1.81 3.77
N GLU A 58 14.75 1.27 2.94
CA GLU A 58 14.38 0.53 1.72
C GLU A 58 13.61 -0.75 2.01
N ARG A 59 14.01 -1.49 3.05
CA ARG A 59 13.26 -2.67 3.51
C ARG A 59 11.87 -2.29 3.99
N TYR A 60 11.76 -1.23 4.77
CA TYR A 60 10.46 -0.73 5.23
C TYR A 60 9.57 -0.32 4.06
N LYS A 61 10.11 0.43 3.09
CA LYS A 61 9.42 0.82 1.86
C LYS A 61 8.84 -0.40 1.12
N SER A 62 9.67 -1.43 0.92
CA SER A 62 9.28 -2.67 0.26
C SER A 62 8.13 -3.41 0.96
N ILE A 63 8.13 -3.43 2.30
CA ILE A 63 7.06 -4.06 3.10
C ILE A 63 5.74 -3.32 2.89
N VAL A 64 5.76 -1.98 3.00
CA VAL A 64 4.53 -1.19 2.87
C VAL A 64 3.99 -1.22 1.44
N GLU A 65 4.85 -1.27 0.42
CA GLU A 65 4.44 -1.47 -0.98
C GLU A 65 3.73 -2.82 -1.18
N ALA A 66 4.26 -3.90 -0.60
CA ALA A 66 3.65 -5.23 -0.66
C ALA A 66 2.29 -5.29 0.05
N ASP A 67 2.18 -4.65 1.21
CA ASP A 67 0.91 -4.54 1.96
C ASP A 67 -0.12 -3.72 1.17
N ALA A 68 0.29 -2.60 0.57
CA ALA A 68 -0.60 -1.77 -0.25
C ALA A 68 -1.12 -2.52 -1.49
N ALA A 69 -0.28 -3.32 -2.14
CA ALA A 69 -0.70 -4.20 -3.24
C ALA A 69 -1.67 -5.30 -2.77
N THR A 70 -1.45 -5.85 -1.57
CA THR A 70 -2.35 -6.85 -0.98
C THR A 70 -3.71 -6.24 -0.65
N LEU A 71 -3.75 -5.02 -0.11
CA LEU A 71 -4.98 -4.28 0.17
C LEU A 71 -5.76 -4.00 -1.13
N GLU A 72 -5.10 -3.55 -2.18
CA GLU A 72 -5.73 -3.33 -3.49
C GLU A 72 -6.40 -4.59 -4.02
N LYS A 73 -5.67 -5.71 -4.03
CA LYS A 73 -6.20 -7.01 -4.45
C LYS A 73 -7.40 -7.46 -3.59
N THR A 74 -7.29 -7.28 -2.28
CA THR A 74 -8.36 -7.68 -1.35
C THR A 74 -9.61 -6.82 -1.55
N GLY A 75 -9.46 -5.51 -1.75
CA GLY A 75 -10.58 -4.61 -2.04
C GLY A 75 -11.28 -4.96 -3.35
N GLU A 76 -10.52 -5.36 -4.37
CA GLU A 76 -11.08 -5.86 -5.63
C GLU A 76 -11.88 -7.15 -5.43
N GLN A 77 -11.33 -8.11 -4.68
CA GLN A 77 -12.04 -9.36 -4.36
C GLN A 77 -13.34 -9.11 -3.59
N ILE A 78 -13.36 -8.12 -2.67
CA ILE A 78 -14.58 -7.72 -1.96
C ILE A 78 -15.61 -7.17 -2.96
N ARG A 79 -15.19 -6.29 -3.87
CA ARG A 79 -16.07 -5.74 -4.93
C ARG A 79 -16.67 -6.84 -5.80
N GLU A 80 -15.85 -7.78 -6.26
CA GLU A 80 -16.29 -8.91 -7.08
C GLU A 80 -17.32 -9.76 -6.31
N LYS A 81 -17.05 -10.07 -5.04
CA LYS A 81 -17.96 -10.85 -4.20
C LYS A 81 -19.26 -10.12 -3.90
N ASP A 82 -19.22 -8.82 -3.63
CA ASP A 82 -20.43 -8.01 -3.47
C ASP A 82 -21.26 -8.00 -4.77
N ALA A 83 -20.63 -7.91 -5.95
CA ALA A 83 -21.32 -7.97 -7.23
C ALA A 83 -21.92 -9.35 -7.54
N GLU A 84 -21.26 -10.45 -7.15
CA GLU A 84 -21.80 -11.81 -7.27
C GLU A 84 -22.98 -12.06 -6.32
N LEU A 85 -22.91 -11.50 -5.10
CA LEU A 85 -23.92 -11.68 -4.06
C LEU A 85 -25.10 -10.72 -4.21
N ALA A 86 -24.93 -9.60 -4.93
CA ALA A 86 -26.00 -8.70 -5.30
C ALA A 86 -27.05 -9.49 -6.11
N PRO A 87 -28.20 -9.84 -5.52
CA PRO A 87 -29.21 -10.58 -6.26
C PRO A 87 -29.68 -9.72 -7.43
N ALA A 88 -30.10 -10.36 -8.52
CA ALA A 88 -31.08 -9.81 -9.45
C ALA A 88 -32.39 -9.47 -8.70
N SER A 89 -32.33 -8.46 -7.86
CA SER A 89 -33.40 -7.99 -7.01
C SER A 89 -34.30 -7.15 -7.91
N HIS A 90 -35.19 -7.83 -8.65
CA HIS A 90 -36.60 -7.49 -8.92
C HIS A 90 -37.24 -8.47 -9.94
N PRO A 91 -37.68 -9.69 -9.55
CA PRO A 91 -38.78 -10.37 -10.22
C PRO A 91 -40.07 -10.06 -9.46
N GLY A 92 -40.55 -8.81 -9.56
CA GLY A 92 -41.67 -8.30 -8.77
C GLY A 92 -42.67 -7.44 -9.54
N ARG A 93 -42.70 -7.53 -10.88
CA ARG A 93 -43.82 -7.00 -11.68
C ARG A 93 -44.66 -8.15 -12.22
N GLN A 94 -45.37 -8.83 -11.32
CA GLN A 94 -46.61 -9.51 -11.72
C GLN A 94 -47.74 -8.49 -11.59
N ARG A 95 -47.96 -7.74 -12.67
CA ARG A 95 -49.22 -7.01 -12.85
C ARG A 95 -50.29 -8.07 -13.11
N ILE A 96 -51.03 -8.40 -12.05
CA ILE A 96 -52.30 -9.12 -12.15
C ILE A 96 -53.27 -8.22 -12.94
N ARG A 97 -54.02 -8.88 -13.83
CA ARG A 97 -55.00 -8.32 -14.77
C ARG A 97 -56.05 -7.44 -14.11
#